data_AF-A0A3C1F7G5-F1
#
_entry.id   AF-A0A3C1F7G5-F1
#
_cell.length_a   1.000
_cell.length_b   1.000
_cell.length_c   1.000
_cell.angle_alpha   90.00
_cell.angle_beta   90.00
_cell.angle_gamma   90.00
#
_symmetry.space_group_name_H-M   'P 1'
#
loop_
_entity.id
_entity.type
_entity.pdbx_description
1 polymer ?
#
loop_
_entity_poly.entity_id
_entity_poly.type
_entity_poly.pdbx_seq_one_letter_code
_entity_poly.pdbx_strand_id
1 'polypeptide(L)'
;MAKQAIQETVLLKPGEYRVQLLSIDEVESTFDKSGTQFSWAFTLVGGDHSGMELRGYSSTKLTKGLNISKAISWATALLGFEPAFWDIDELLGAEAMATIIPKAGKSDPNRKRNHIDSLAPIPRA
;
A
#
# COMPACT_ATOMS: atom_id res chain seq x y z
N MET A 1 -7.54 15.97 -13.81
CA MET A 1 -8.67 15.24 -13.21
C MET A 1 -8.20 14.68 -11.88
N ALA A 2 -8.90 14.98 -10.77
CA ALA A 2 -8.56 14.38 -9.47
C ALA A 2 -8.93 12.89 -9.51
N LYS A 3 -7.96 12.00 -9.29
CA LYS A 3 -8.24 10.57 -9.15
C LYS A 3 -9.04 10.36 -7.86
N GLN A 4 -10.20 9.73 -7.95
CA GLN A 4 -11.08 9.54 -6.81
C GLN A 4 -10.56 8.40 -5.93
N ALA A 5 -10.29 8.67 -4.65
CA ALA A 5 -9.84 7.65 -3.71
C ALA A 5 -10.97 6.66 -3.42
N ILE A 6 -10.74 5.36 -3.69
CA ILE A 6 -11.74 4.31 -3.43
C ILE A 6 -11.87 4.01 -1.94
N GLN A 7 -10.87 4.40 -1.15
CA GLN A 7 -10.68 3.99 0.23
C GLN A 7 -11.86 4.31 1.17
N GLU A 8 -12.67 5.30 0.80
CA GLU A 8 -13.84 5.74 1.57
C GLU A 8 -15.14 5.78 0.75
N THR A 9 -15.08 5.51 -0.55
CA THR A 9 -16.22 5.67 -1.48
C THR A 9 -16.82 4.34 -1.93
N VAL A 10 -16.02 3.28 -2.06
CA VAL A 10 -16.48 1.93 -2.43
C VAL A 10 -15.72 0.90 -1.59
N LEU A 11 -16.46 0.11 -0.82
CA LEU A 11 -15.85 -0.98 -0.04
C LEU A 11 -15.60 -2.18 -0.95
N LEU A 12 -14.33 -2.54 -1.11
CA LEU A 12 -13.93 -3.71 -1.87
C LEU A 12 -14.26 -4.99 -1.11
N LYS A 13 -14.54 -6.07 -1.85
CA LYS A 13 -14.61 -7.40 -1.26
C LYS A 13 -13.21 -7.78 -0.75
N PRO A 14 -13.09 -8.53 0.35
CA PRO A 14 -11.80 -9.07 0.75
C PRO A 14 -11.21 -9.94 -0.37
N GLY A 15 -9.95 -9.74 -0.71
CA GLY A 15 -9.32 -10.51 -1.79
C GLY A 15 -8.00 -9.91 -2.28
N GLU A 16 -7.45 -10.54 -3.31
CA GLU A 16 -6.22 -10.11 -3.96
C GLU A 16 -6.53 -9.25 -5.19
N TYR A 17 -5.84 -8.12 -5.29
CA TYR A 17 -6.02 -7.15 -6.34
C TYR A 17 -4.67 -6.76 -6.93
N ARG A 18 -4.57 -6.76 -8.25
CA ARG A 18 -3.37 -6.24 -8.92
C ARG A 18 -3.33 -4.72 -8.75
N VAL A 19 -2.19 -4.20 -8.30
CA VAL A 19 -1.97 -2.78 -8.09
C VAL A 19 -0.69 -2.31 -8.76
N GLN A 20 -0.66 -1.04 -9.14
CA GLN A 20 0.53 -0.34 -9.60
C GLN A 20 0.84 0.81 -8.65
N LEU A 21 2.09 0.95 -8.23
CA LEU A 21 2.53 2.05 -7.38
C LEU A 21 2.55 3.37 -8.17
N LEU A 22 1.92 4.40 -7.62
CA LEU A 22 1.85 5.75 -8.19
C LEU A 22 2.81 6.73 -7.51
N SER A 23 2.88 6.70 -6.18
CA SER A 23 3.78 7.57 -5.40
C SER A 23 4.07 6.98 -4.03
N ILE A 24 5.20 7.43 -3.45
CA ILE A 24 5.54 7.26 -2.05
C ILE A 24 5.87 8.63 -1.50
N ASP A 25 5.12 9.10 -0.51
CA ASP A 25 5.29 10.40 0.11
C ASP A 25 5.63 10.21 1.60
N GLU A 26 6.56 10.98 2.14
CA GLU A 26 6.72 11.08 3.59
C GLU A 26 5.72 12.10 4.14
N VAL A 27 4.87 11.65 5.07
CA VAL A 27 3.80 12.47 5.65
C VAL A 27 3.87 12.43 7.17
N GLU A 28 3.34 13.48 7.81
CA GLU A 28 3.22 13.52 9.26
C GLU A 28 2.30 12.38 9.74
N SER A 29 2.76 11.64 10.74
CA SER A 29 1.99 10.54 11.30
C SER A 29 1.06 11.05 12.39
N THR A 30 -0.24 10.85 12.21
CA THR A 30 -1.23 11.11 13.25
C THR A 30 -1.31 9.99 14.30
N PHE A 31 -0.51 8.92 14.15
CA PHE A 31 -0.59 7.72 14.99
C PHE A 31 0.76 7.24 15.56
N ASP A 32 1.89 7.52 14.91
CA ASP A 32 3.22 7.12 15.36
C ASP A 32 3.89 8.27 16.13
N LYS A 33 4.49 7.96 17.29
CA LYS A 33 5.22 8.94 18.11
C LYS A 33 6.51 9.43 17.44
N SER A 34 6.93 8.79 16.35
CA SER A 34 8.09 9.17 15.54
C SER A 34 7.92 10.47 14.76
N GLY A 35 6.68 10.91 14.53
CA GLY A 35 6.35 12.11 13.76
C GLY A 35 6.12 11.90 12.27
N THR A 36 6.67 10.86 11.62
CA THR A 36 6.51 10.64 10.17
C THR A 36 6.23 9.18 9.78
N GLN A 37 5.57 9.00 8.63
CA GLN A 37 5.26 7.71 8.01
C GLN A 37 5.30 7.83 6.48
N PHE A 38 5.51 6.70 5.78
CA PHE A 38 5.32 6.66 4.33
C PHE A 38 3.83 6.51 3.98
N SER A 39 3.34 7.34 3.07
CA SER A 39 2.07 7.19 2.36
C SER A 39 2.34 6.59 0.99
N TRP A 40 1.79 5.42 0.72
CA TRP A 40 1.94 4.71 -0.54
C TRP A 40 0.64 4.84 -1.33
N ALA A 41 0.67 5.44 -2.49
CA ALA A 41 -0.49 5.54 -3.37
C ALA A 41 -0.42 4.48 -4.47
N PHE A 42 -1.45 3.67 -4.58
CA PHE A 42 -1.57 2.62 -5.59
C PHE A 42 -2.79 2.85 -6.47
N THR A 43 -2.71 2.52 -7.75
CA THR A 43 -3.88 2.34 -8.61
C THR A 43 -4.21 0.87 -8.75
N LEU A 44 -5.49 0.52 -8.71
CA LEU A 44 -5.96 -0.82 -9.10
C LEU A 44 -5.74 -1.01 -10.62
N VAL A 45 -5.27 -2.20 -10.99
CA VAL A 45 -4.99 -2.59 -12.37
C VAL A 45 -5.92 -3.72 -12.78
N GLY A 46 -6.83 -3.44 -13.72
CA GLY A 46 -7.79 -4.42 -14.22
C GLY A 46 -9.02 -4.62 -13.33
N GLY A 47 -9.99 -5.36 -13.85
CA GLY A 47 -11.30 -5.57 -13.21
C GLY A 47 -12.17 -4.31 -13.14
N ASP A 48 -13.27 -4.41 -12.39
CA ASP A 48 -14.33 -3.39 -12.32
C ASP A 48 -13.90 -2.08 -11.63
N HIS A 49 -12.77 -2.09 -10.94
CA HIS A 49 -12.26 -0.97 -10.15
C HIS A 49 -10.94 -0.41 -10.70
N SER A 50 -10.57 -0.79 -11.93
CA SER A 50 -9.34 -0.34 -12.58
C SER A 50 -9.25 1.20 -12.62
N GLY A 51 -8.07 1.74 -12.32
CA GLY A 51 -7.81 3.17 -12.30
C GLY A 51 -8.19 3.88 -10.99
N MET A 52 -8.82 3.19 -10.04
CA MET A 52 -9.14 3.75 -8.73
C MET A 52 -7.94 3.69 -7.77
N GLU A 53 -7.81 4.72 -6.92
CA GLU A 53 -6.66 4.88 -6.02
C GLU A 53 -6.91 4.30 -4.62
N LEU A 54 -5.91 3.59 -4.09
CA LEU A 54 -5.82 3.07 -2.74
C LEU A 54 -4.57 3.60 -2.05
N ARG A 55 -4.69 4.00 -0.77
CA ARG A 55 -3.53 4.39 0.03
C ARG A 55 -3.20 3.41 1.13
N GLY A 56 -1.92 3.10 1.24
CA GLY A 56 -1.30 2.34 2.31
C GLY A 56 -0.40 3.22 3.15
N TYR A 57 -0.16 2.84 4.41
CA TYR A 57 0.77 3.54 5.28
C TYR A 57 1.72 2.55 5.96
N SER A 58 2.98 2.94 6.08
CA SER A 58 4.01 2.19 6.81
C SER A 58 4.91 3.14 7.60
N SER A 59 5.53 2.66 8.68
CA SER A 59 6.54 3.43 9.39
C SER A 59 7.74 3.74 8.48
N THR A 60 8.39 4.89 8.70
CA THR A 60 9.68 5.24 8.09
C THR A 60 10.85 4.48 8.74
N LYS A 61 10.64 3.85 9.91
CA LYS A 61 11.64 3.03 10.58
C LYS A 61 11.81 1.70 9.85
N LEU A 62 12.91 1.58 9.12
CA LEU A 62 13.26 0.41 8.35
C LEU A 62 13.95 -0.64 9.25
N THR A 63 13.26 -1.75 9.49
CA THR A 63 13.80 -2.93 10.21
C THR A 63 13.92 -4.10 9.24
N LYS A 64 15.07 -4.81 9.27
CA LYS A 64 15.34 -6.03 8.48
C LYS A 64 15.39 -7.28 9.36
N GLY A 65 15.40 -8.46 8.76
CA GLY A 65 15.49 -9.75 9.46
C GLY A 65 14.14 -10.29 9.94
N LEU A 66 14.10 -10.90 11.13
CA LEU A 66 12.92 -11.62 11.64
C LEU A 66 11.65 -10.76 11.75
N ASN A 67 11.81 -9.45 11.94
CA ASN A 67 10.72 -8.46 12.02
C ASN A 67 10.86 -7.41 10.92
N ILE A 68 10.79 -7.86 9.65
CA ILE A 68 10.89 -6.97 8.51
C ILE A 68 9.79 -5.89 8.56
N SER A 69 10.18 -4.63 8.41
CA SER A 69 9.23 -3.52 8.40
C SER A 69 8.29 -3.65 7.21
N LYS A 70 7.03 -3.20 7.38
CA LYS A 70 6.04 -3.15 6.29
C LYS A 70 6.58 -2.42 5.06
N ALA A 71 7.33 -1.35 5.29
CA ALA A 71 8.01 -0.60 4.26
C ALA A 71 8.88 -1.55 3.42
N ILE A 72 9.90 -2.18 4.01
CA ILE A 72 10.81 -3.09 3.29
C ILE A 72 10.04 -4.24 2.63
N SER A 73 9.10 -4.86 3.35
CA SER A 73 8.25 -5.92 2.78
C SER A 73 7.52 -5.49 1.50
N TRP A 74 7.03 -4.26 1.45
CA TRP A 74 6.30 -3.73 0.30
C TRP A 74 7.21 -3.45 -0.89
N ALA A 75 8.38 -2.85 -0.70
CA ALA A 75 9.31 -2.73 -1.82
C ALA A 75 9.88 -4.07 -2.28
N THR A 76 10.11 -5.02 -1.36
CA THR A 76 10.51 -6.38 -1.76
C THR A 76 9.48 -7.00 -2.70
N ALA A 77 8.19 -6.79 -2.42
CA ALA A 77 7.12 -7.25 -3.31
C ALA A 77 7.15 -6.55 -4.68
N LEU A 78 7.42 -5.24 -4.72
CA LEU A 78 7.45 -4.44 -5.94
C LEU A 78 8.71 -4.71 -6.80
N LEU A 79 9.87 -4.92 -6.16
CA LEU A 79 11.15 -5.18 -6.83
C LEU A 79 11.38 -6.67 -7.14
N GLY A 80 10.75 -7.56 -6.39
CA GLY A 80 10.94 -9.01 -6.47
C GLY A 80 12.18 -9.54 -5.72
N PHE A 81 12.92 -8.69 -5.00
CA PHE A 81 14.06 -9.04 -4.16
C PHE A 81 14.15 -8.08 -2.97
N GLU A 82 14.80 -8.48 -1.87
CA GLU A 82 14.97 -7.60 -0.70
C GLU A 82 16.03 -6.51 -0.99
N PRO A 83 15.66 -5.22 -0.98
CA PRO A 83 16.60 -4.16 -1.27
C PRO A 83 17.58 -3.93 -0.10
N ALA A 84 18.87 -3.78 -0.44
CA ALA A 84 19.87 -3.27 0.50
C ALA A 84 19.56 -1.80 0.85
N PHE A 85 19.27 -1.02 -0.18
CA PHE A 85 18.71 0.31 -0.19
C PHE A 85 17.65 0.34 -1.29
N TRP A 86 16.70 1.25 -1.18
CA TRP A 86 15.73 1.48 -2.25
C TRP A 86 15.79 2.91 -2.73
N ASP A 87 15.48 3.12 -3.98
CA ASP A 87 15.10 4.42 -4.51
C ASP A 87 13.59 4.41 -4.74
N ILE A 88 12.92 5.50 -4.36
CA ILE A 88 11.49 5.65 -4.61
C ILE A 88 11.23 5.59 -6.12
N ASP A 89 12.10 6.21 -6.92
CA ASP A 89 11.95 6.29 -8.36
C ASP A 89 11.99 4.92 -9.04
N GLU A 90 12.75 3.97 -8.49
CA GLU A 90 12.80 2.58 -8.99
C GLU A 90 11.51 1.79 -8.72
N LEU A 91 10.71 2.22 -7.74
CA LEU A 91 9.46 1.57 -7.36
C LEU A 91 8.28 2.11 -8.15
N LEU A 92 8.35 3.34 -8.65
CA LEU A 92 7.23 3.99 -9.34
C LEU A 92 6.83 3.21 -10.60
N GLY A 93 5.53 2.95 -10.75
CA GLY A 93 5.01 2.14 -11.85
C GLY A 93 5.21 0.63 -11.68
N ALA A 94 5.94 0.18 -10.67
CA ALA A 94 6.04 -1.24 -10.34
C ALA A 94 4.68 -1.78 -9.89
N GLU A 95 4.45 -3.06 -10.17
CA GLU A 95 3.18 -3.71 -9.89
C GLU A 95 3.34 -4.85 -8.88
N ALA A 96 2.31 -5.03 -8.06
CA ALA A 96 2.24 -6.08 -7.04
C ALA A 96 0.81 -6.63 -6.93
N MET A 97 0.68 -7.79 -6.28
CA MET A 97 -0.61 -8.27 -5.78
C MET A 97 -0.84 -7.74 -4.38
N ALA A 98 -1.87 -6.91 -4.19
CA ALA A 98 -2.27 -6.39 -2.90
C ALA A 98 -3.40 -7.22 -2.30
N THR A 99 -3.22 -7.69 -1.07
CA THR A 99 -4.31 -8.28 -0.28
C THR A 99 -5.08 -7.16 0.40
N ILE A 100 -6.33 -6.96 -0.01
CA ILE A 100 -7.20 -5.92 0.52
C ILE A 100 -8.23 -6.56 1.44
N ILE A 101 -8.35 -6.02 2.65
CA ILE A 101 -9.39 -6.39 3.60
C ILE A 101 -10.13 -5.14 4.11
N PRO A 102 -11.45 -5.18 4.28
CA PRO A 102 -12.18 -4.18 5.03
C PRO A 102 -11.70 -4.14 6.49
N LYS A 103 -11.19 -3.01 6.96
CA LYS A 103 -10.97 -2.76 8.40
C LYS A 103 -11.92 -1.70 8.91
N ALA A 104 -12.41 -1.90 10.13
CA ALA A 104 -13.18 -0.89 10.84
C ALA A 104 -12.32 0.36 11.10
N GLY A 105 -12.96 1.52 11.05
CA GLY A 105 -12.35 2.78 11.45
C GLY A 105 -12.05 2.76 12.94
N LYS A 106 -10.92 3.35 13.35
CA LYS A 106 -10.58 3.48 14.77
C LYS A 106 -11.56 4.39 15.52
N SER A 107 -12.07 5.42 14.85
CA SER A 107 -12.99 6.42 15.41
C SER A 107 -14.46 6.05 15.26
N ASP A 108 -14.80 5.21 14.28
CA ASP A 108 -16.15 4.70 14.07
C ASP A 108 -16.06 3.23 13.61
N PRO A 109 -16.39 2.26 14.49
CA PRO A 109 -16.38 0.84 14.16
C PRO A 109 -17.31 0.47 13.00
N ASN A 110 -18.37 1.25 12.76
CA ASN A 110 -19.32 1.01 11.68
C ASN A 110 -18.82 1.51 10.34
N ARG A 111 -17.85 2.45 10.34
CA ARG A 111 -17.21 2.94 9.12
C ARG A 111 -16.07 2.01 8.71
N LYS A 112 -16.32 1.15 7.72
CA LYS A 112 -15.27 0.30 7.13
C LYS A 112 -14.49 1.08 6.06
N ARG A 113 -13.20 0.79 5.96
CA ARG A 113 -12.32 1.32 4.91
C ARG A 113 -11.50 0.19 4.29
N ASN A 114 -11.13 0.37 3.03
CA ASN A 114 -10.20 -0.54 2.37
C ASN A 114 -8.82 -0.44 3.04
N HIS A 115 -8.29 -1.58 3.48
CA HIS A 115 -6.98 -1.69 4.08
C HIS A 115 -6.11 -2.63 3.26
N ILE A 116 -4.94 -2.14 2.84
CA ILE A 116 -3.88 -2.97 2.26
C ILE A 116 -3.21 -3.70 3.41
N ASP A 117 -3.48 -5.00 3.52
CA ASP A 117 -2.92 -5.85 4.57
C ASP A 117 -1.47 -6.22 4.23
N SER A 118 -1.24 -6.72 3.02
CA SER A 118 0.06 -7.13 2.51
C SER A 118 0.19 -6.91 1.00
N LEU A 119 1.45 -6.92 0.52
CA LEU A 119 1.79 -6.97 -0.90
C LEU A 119 2.58 -8.25 -1.18
N ALA A 120 2.39 -8.83 -2.36
CA ALA A 120 3.14 -9.95 -2.88
C ALA A 120 3.65 -9.64 -4.31
N PRO A 121 4.80 -10.19 -4.73
CA PRO A 121 5.27 -10.05 -6.11
C PRO A 121 4.23 -10.60 -7.09
N ILE A 122 4.12 -9.98 -8.27
CA ILE A 122 3.39 -10.60 -9.37
C ILE A 122 4.20 -11.80 -9.87
N PRO A 123 3.62 -13.01 -9.93
CA PRO A 123 4.29 -14.16 -10.53
C PRO A 123 4.72 -13.82 -11.96
N ARG A 124 6.02 -13.92 -12.26
CA ARG A 124 6.49 -13.82 -13.64
C ARG A 124 5.95 -15.04 -14.39
N ALA A 125 5.19 -14.79 -15.45
CA ALA A 125 4.75 -15.81 -16.39
C ALA A 125 5.93 -16.39 -17.17
#